data_AF-A0A7W2M2R1-F1
#
_entry.id   AF-A0A7W2M2R1-F1
#
_cell.length_a   1.000
_cell.length_b   1.000
_cell.length_c   1.000
_cell.angle_alpha   90.00
_cell.angle_beta   90.00
_cell.angle_gamma   90.00
#
_symmetry.space_group_name_H-M   'P 1'
#
loop_
_entity.id
_entity.type
_entity.pdbx_description
1 polymer ?
#
loop_
_entity_poly.entity_id
_entity_poly.type
_entity_poly.pdbx_seq_one_letter_code
_entity_poly.pdbx_strand_id
1 'polypeptide(L)'
;MKHFFYILILMSFVGCNKINRPKKPKDLIAKEKMSDIMYDLYILNAAKGVNKKVLELNGIMPSEYIYKKYDIDSLQFAESNTYYAYDTKTYSALVEKIKSDLEKDKELYEKLTREEQRMNDSLRKVSRELKVKDSTSSTQDESVD
;
A
#
# COMPACT_ATOMS: atom_id res chain seq x y z
N MET A 1 15.08 -41.57 22.79
CA MET A 1 15.44 -40.24 23.35
C MET A 1 16.90 -39.87 23.14
N LYS A 2 17.90 -40.69 23.55
CA LYS A 2 19.33 -40.36 23.37
C LYS A 2 19.75 -40.15 21.90
N HIS A 3 19.29 -40.99 20.97
CA HIS A 3 19.55 -40.84 19.53
C HIS A 3 18.93 -39.58 18.90
N PHE A 4 17.77 -39.14 19.40
CA PHE A 4 17.13 -37.89 18.96
C PHE A 4 17.95 -36.66 19.38
N PHE A 5 18.54 -36.71 20.58
CA PHE A 5 19.43 -35.66 21.07
C PHE A 5 20.69 -35.53 20.20
N TYR A 6 21.25 -36.64 19.73
CA TYR A 6 22.39 -36.63 18.80
C TYR A 6 22.03 -36.07 17.41
N ILE A 7 20.83 -36.36 16.90
CA ILE A 7 20.33 -35.79 15.64
C ILE A 7 20.13 -34.27 15.76
N LEU A 8 19.57 -33.79 16.89
CA LEU A 8 19.39 -32.36 17.16
C LEU A 8 20.73 -31.61 17.23
N ILE A 9 21.74 -32.22 17.87
CA ILE A 9 23.09 -31.66 17.96
C ILE A 9 23.74 -31.61 16.57
N LEU A 10 23.61 -32.68 15.77
CA LEU A 10 24.17 -32.73 14.42
C LEU A 10 23.54 -31.67 13.50
N MET A 11 22.23 -31.44 13.61
CA MET A 11 21.50 -30.42 12.85
C MET A 11 21.93 -28.99 13.21
N SER A 12 22.37 -28.77 14.46
CA SER A 12 22.76 -27.44 14.95
C SER A 12 24.07 -26.91 14.32
N PHE A 13 24.93 -27.78 13.77
CA PHE A 13 26.19 -27.36 13.13
C PHE A 13 26.03 -26.93 11.66
N VAL A 14 24.86 -27.15 11.04
CA VAL A 14 24.60 -26.75 9.64
C VAL A 14 24.16 -25.27 9.53
N GLY A 15 23.99 -24.56 10.65
CA GLY A 15 23.36 -23.23 10.70
C GLY A 15 24.24 -22.03 10.39
N CYS A 16 25.55 -22.18 10.14
CA CYS A 16 26.45 -21.04 9.95
C CYS A 16 26.72 -20.74 8.47
N ASN A 17 25.74 -20.14 7.79
CA ASN A 17 25.98 -19.52 6.49
C ASN A 17 26.64 -18.16 6.70
N LYS A 18 27.93 -18.03 6.39
CA LYS A 18 28.56 -16.72 6.22
C LYS A 18 27.83 -16.01 5.08
N ILE A 19 27.03 -15.00 5.40
CA ILE A 19 26.36 -14.17 4.39
C ILE A 19 27.46 -13.31 3.75
N ASN A 20 28.00 -13.79 2.65
CA ASN A 20 28.90 -13.01 1.83
C ASN A 20 28.11 -11.89 1.15
N ARG A 21 28.74 -10.73 0.93
CA ARG A 21 28.12 -9.64 0.20
C ARG A 21 27.67 -10.14 -1.17
N PRO A 22 26.38 -9.99 -1.54
CA PRO A 22 25.91 -10.37 -2.86
C PRO A 22 26.66 -9.54 -3.91
N LYS A 23 27.00 -10.19 -5.03
CA LYS A 23 27.55 -9.47 -6.18
C LYS A 23 26.50 -8.46 -6.67
N LYS A 24 26.94 -7.29 -7.09
CA LYS A 24 26.06 -6.29 -7.68
C LYS A 24 25.44 -6.86 -8.98
N PRO A 25 24.11 -6.97 -9.09
CA PRO A 25 23.44 -7.38 -10.32
C PRO A 25 23.77 -6.44 -11.48
N LYS A 26 23.80 -6.95 -12.71
CA LYS A 26 24.11 -6.13 -13.91
C LYS A 26 23.00 -5.12 -14.20
N ASP A 27 21.78 -5.52 -13.92
CA ASP A 27 20.51 -4.84 -14.12
C ASP A 27 19.91 -4.36 -12.78
N LEU A 28 20.77 -3.99 -11.82
CA LEU A 28 20.33 -3.51 -10.51
C LEU A 28 19.32 -2.36 -10.64
N ILE A 29 18.14 -2.55 -10.06
CA ILE A 29 17.10 -1.51 -9.94
C ILE A 29 17.67 -0.37 -9.10
N ALA A 30 17.66 0.86 -9.63
CA ALA A 30 18.09 2.06 -8.89
C ALA A 30 17.35 2.19 -7.55
N LYS A 31 18.01 2.75 -6.52
CA LYS A 31 17.48 2.78 -5.15
C LYS A 31 16.17 3.56 -5.07
N GLU A 32 16.07 4.65 -5.79
CA GLU A 32 14.89 5.50 -5.90
C GLU A 32 13.74 4.72 -6.55
N LYS A 33 13.99 4.08 -7.71
CA LYS A 33 13.02 3.19 -8.37
C LYS A 33 12.57 2.05 -7.47
N MET A 34 13.48 1.46 -6.69
CA MET A 34 13.16 0.42 -5.70
C MET A 34 12.27 0.97 -4.57
N SER A 35 12.49 2.21 -4.12
CA SER A 35 11.62 2.88 -3.15
C SER A 35 10.19 2.98 -3.68
N ASP A 36 10.02 3.39 -4.94
CA ASP A 36 8.70 3.55 -5.56
C ASP A 36 8.00 2.20 -5.76
N ILE A 37 8.76 1.19 -6.23
CA ILE A 37 8.29 -0.20 -6.34
C ILE A 37 7.75 -0.72 -5.01
N MET A 38 8.54 -0.55 -3.93
CA MET A 38 8.14 -1.03 -2.61
C MET A 38 6.93 -0.27 -2.07
N TYR A 39 6.86 1.05 -2.27
CA TYR A 39 5.72 1.88 -1.89
C TYR A 39 4.42 1.37 -2.54
N ASP A 40 4.41 1.19 -3.87
CA ASP A 40 3.24 0.66 -4.58
C ASP A 40 2.90 -0.77 -4.16
N LEU A 41 3.92 -1.60 -3.92
CA LEU A 41 3.73 -2.97 -3.46
C LEU A 41 3.03 -3.00 -2.09
N TYR A 42 3.38 -2.09 -1.17
CA TYR A 42 2.70 -1.95 0.11
C TYR A 42 1.24 -1.52 -0.06
N ILE A 43 0.96 -0.55 -0.95
CA ILE A 43 -0.42 -0.14 -1.26
C ILE A 43 -1.23 -1.30 -1.82
N LEU A 44 -0.70 -2.02 -2.82
CA LEU A 44 -1.39 -3.14 -3.43
C LEU A 44 -1.64 -4.28 -2.43
N ASN A 45 -0.70 -4.54 -1.53
CA ASN A 45 -0.87 -5.52 -0.47
C ASN A 45 -1.95 -5.09 0.54
N ALA A 46 -2.00 -3.81 0.91
CA ALA A 46 -3.06 -3.26 1.75
C ALA A 46 -4.42 -3.37 1.06
N ALA A 47 -4.53 -2.96 -0.21
CA ALA A 47 -5.75 -3.05 -1.01
C ALA A 47 -6.24 -4.51 -1.15
N LYS A 48 -5.32 -5.45 -1.34
CA LYS A 48 -5.63 -6.89 -1.38
C LYS A 48 -6.19 -7.38 -0.04
N GLY A 49 -5.67 -6.87 1.08
CA GLY A 49 -6.19 -7.16 2.42
C GLY A 49 -7.60 -6.61 2.64
N VAL A 50 -7.94 -5.45 2.06
CA VAL A 50 -9.28 -4.85 2.15
C VAL A 50 -10.30 -5.61 1.30
N ASN A 51 -10.02 -5.81 0.00
CA ASN A 51 -10.93 -6.54 -0.88
C ASN A 51 -10.20 -7.20 -2.05
N LYS A 52 -9.68 -8.40 -1.77
CA LYS A 52 -9.03 -9.26 -2.78
C LYS A 52 -9.89 -9.49 -4.02
N LYS A 53 -11.20 -9.69 -3.85
CA LYS A 53 -12.11 -10.03 -4.96
C LYS A 53 -12.21 -8.91 -5.99
N VAL A 54 -12.20 -7.65 -5.54
CA VAL A 54 -12.21 -6.50 -6.48
C VAL A 54 -10.95 -6.49 -7.33
N LEU A 55 -9.78 -6.75 -6.77
CA LEU A 55 -8.54 -6.83 -7.55
C LEU A 55 -8.60 -7.99 -8.55
N GLU A 56 -9.02 -9.18 -8.12
CA GLU A 56 -9.11 -10.36 -8.98
C GLU A 56 -10.12 -10.19 -10.12
N LEU A 57 -11.29 -9.61 -9.86
CA LEU A 57 -12.30 -9.34 -10.89
C LEU A 57 -11.82 -8.33 -11.94
N ASN A 58 -10.89 -7.44 -11.57
CA ASN A 58 -10.25 -6.50 -12.48
C ASN A 58 -8.96 -7.07 -13.10
N GLY A 59 -8.64 -8.35 -12.87
CA GLY A 59 -7.43 -9.00 -13.39
C GLY A 59 -6.14 -8.43 -12.82
N ILE A 60 -6.19 -7.82 -11.63
CA ILE A 60 -5.03 -7.19 -10.99
C ILE A 60 -4.35 -8.20 -10.07
N MET A 61 -3.21 -8.71 -10.51
CA MET A 61 -2.27 -9.47 -9.69
C MET A 61 -1.15 -8.54 -9.21
N PRO A 62 -0.97 -8.30 -7.90
CA PRO A 62 -0.05 -7.28 -7.40
C PRO A 62 1.37 -7.36 -7.95
N SER A 63 1.98 -8.55 -7.98
CA SER A 63 3.34 -8.73 -8.50
C SER A 63 3.43 -8.43 -9.99
N GLU A 64 2.49 -8.95 -10.80
CA GLU A 64 2.46 -8.73 -12.24
C GLU A 64 2.22 -7.25 -12.59
N TYR A 65 1.34 -6.59 -11.83
CA TYR A 65 1.10 -5.17 -11.97
C TYR A 65 2.36 -4.36 -11.70
N ILE A 66 3.11 -4.67 -10.63
CA ILE A 66 4.38 -4.01 -10.31
C ILE A 66 5.41 -4.22 -11.42
N TYR A 67 5.60 -5.45 -11.87
CA TYR A 67 6.55 -5.79 -12.94
C TYR A 67 6.24 -5.01 -14.21
N LYS A 68 4.97 -4.96 -14.61
CA LYS A 68 4.51 -4.20 -15.78
C LYS A 68 4.66 -2.68 -15.60
N LYS A 69 4.27 -2.14 -14.44
CA LYS A 69 4.32 -0.69 -14.16
C LYS A 69 5.75 -0.16 -14.21
N TYR A 70 6.71 -0.92 -13.69
CA TYR A 70 8.10 -0.50 -13.57
C TYR A 70 9.01 -1.02 -14.67
N ASP A 71 8.51 -1.82 -15.62
CA ASP A 71 9.32 -2.47 -16.65
C ASP A 71 10.51 -3.23 -16.04
N ILE A 72 10.17 -4.17 -15.14
CA ILE A 72 11.12 -5.07 -14.47
C ILE A 72 10.57 -6.49 -14.50
N ASP A 73 11.42 -7.49 -14.33
CA ASP A 73 11.00 -8.87 -14.12
C ASP A 73 11.22 -9.35 -12.68
N SER A 74 10.74 -10.56 -12.40
CA SER A 74 10.83 -11.16 -11.06
C SER A 74 12.27 -11.44 -10.63
N LEU A 75 13.15 -11.79 -11.57
CA LEU A 75 14.56 -12.09 -11.28
C LEU A 75 15.31 -10.81 -10.94
N GLN A 76 15.16 -9.78 -11.77
CA GLN A 76 15.73 -8.46 -11.55
C GLN A 76 15.29 -7.88 -10.19
N PHE A 77 14.00 -7.99 -9.86
CA PHE A 77 13.48 -7.58 -8.55
C PHE A 77 14.11 -8.38 -7.42
N ALA A 78 14.14 -9.71 -7.50
CA ALA A 78 14.68 -10.58 -6.47
C ALA A 78 16.17 -10.30 -6.21
N GLU A 79 16.98 -10.23 -7.26
CA GLU A 79 18.42 -9.97 -7.16
C GLU A 79 18.71 -8.57 -6.61
N SER A 80 17.97 -7.56 -7.07
CA SER A 80 18.08 -6.19 -6.55
C SER A 80 17.68 -6.10 -5.09
N ASN A 81 16.58 -6.75 -4.71
CA ASN A 81 16.13 -6.81 -3.32
C ASN A 81 17.16 -7.51 -2.43
N THR A 82 17.71 -8.65 -2.87
CA THR A 82 18.81 -9.33 -2.15
C THR A 82 20.05 -8.45 -2.02
N TYR A 83 20.42 -7.71 -3.06
CA TYR A 83 21.55 -6.79 -3.03
C TYR A 83 21.38 -5.69 -1.98
N TYR A 84 20.19 -5.07 -1.91
CA TYR A 84 19.91 -4.02 -0.93
C TYR A 84 19.72 -4.57 0.49
N ALA A 85 19.08 -5.73 0.65
CA ALA A 85 18.80 -6.35 1.95
C ALA A 85 20.07 -6.81 2.69
N TYR A 86 21.20 -6.94 2.00
CA TYR A 86 22.48 -7.27 2.63
C TYR A 86 22.96 -6.19 3.61
N ASP A 87 22.80 -4.91 3.26
CA ASP A 87 23.08 -3.80 4.17
C ASP A 87 21.80 -3.44 4.92
N THR A 88 21.64 -4.05 6.09
CA THR A 88 20.45 -3.90 6.94
C THR A 88 20.18 -2.44 7.33
N LYS A 89 21.23 -1.62 7.51
CA LYS A 89 21.08 -0.20 7.85
C LYS A 89 20.54 0.58 6.65
N THR A 90 21.11 0.36 5.47
CA THR A 90 20.62 1.01 4.23
C THR A 90 19.20 0.57 3.89
N TYR A 91 18.90 -0.72 4.03
CA TYR A 91 17.57 -1.26 3.76
C TYR A 91 16.52 -0.75 4.76
N SER A 92 16.86 -0.68 6.05
CA SER A 92 15.99 -0.09 7.06
C SER A 92 15.70 1.38 6.77
N ALA A 93 16.70 2.17 6.38
CA ALA A 93 16.48 3.57 6.00
C ALA A 93 15.57 3.73 4.77
N LEU A 94 15.65 2.80 3.79
CA LEU A 94 14.73 2.77 2.65
C LEU A 94 13.29 2.52 3.11
N VAL A 95 13.08 1.50 3.95
CA VAL A 95 11.75 1.14 4.48
C VAL A 95 11.16 2.26 5.34
N GLU A 96 11.96 2.90 6.19
CA GLU A 96 11.49 4.03 7.01
C GLU A 96 11.08 5.24 6.16
N LYS A 97 11.81 5.52 5.08
CA LYS A 97 11.39 6.55 4.12
C LYS A 97 10.03 6.20 3.50
N ILE A 98 9.87 4.97 3.00
CA ILE A 98 8.61 4.52 2.39
C ILE A 98 7.45 4.63 3.39
N LYS A 99 7.67 4.22 4.64
CA LYS A 99 6.69 4.35 5.72
C LYS A 99 6.31 5.81 5.99
N SER A 100 7.30 6.72 6.03
CA SER A 100 7.03 8.14 6.20
C SER A 100 6.20 8.71 5.06
N ASP A 101 6.48 8.31 3.82
CA ASP A 101 5.74 8.77 2.65
C ASP A 101 4.29 8.24 2.69
N LEU A 102 4.09 6.96 3.03
CA LEU A 102 2.76 6.37 3.22
C LEU A 102 1.94 7.06 4.32
N GLU A 103 2.55 7.43 5.45
CA GLU A 103 1.82 8.10 6.53
C GLU A 103 1.39 9.53 6.12
N LYS A 104 2.25 10.26 5.41
CA LYS A 104 1.90 11.59 4.86
C LYS A 104 0.70 11.49 3.92
N ASP A 105 0.72 10.52 3.02
CA ASP A 105 -0.37 10.33 2.07
C ASP A 105 -1.65 9.93 2.79
N LYS A 106 -1.57 9.04 3.79
CA LYS A 106 -2.71 8.69 4.63
C LYS A 106 -3.30 9.92 5.33
N GLU A 107 -2.49 10.75 5.98
CA GLU A 107 -2.95 11.98 6.63
C GLU A 107 -3.62 12.93 5.65
N LEU A 108 -3.04 13.08 4.45
CA LEU A 108 -3.61 13.88 3.36
C LEU A 108 -4.98 13.35 2.94
N TYR A 109 -5.09 12.05 2.61
CA TYR A 109 -6.35 11.45 2.16
C TYR A 109 -7.43 11.48 3.24
N GLU A 110 -7.07 11.30 4.51
CA GLU A 110 -8.02 11.45 5.61
C GLU A 110 -8.53 12.90 5.73
N LYS A 111 -7.64 13.90 5.57
CA LYS A 111 -8.05 15.31 5.59
C LYS A 111 -8.99 15.63 4.43
N LEU A 112 -8.65 15.21 3.22
CA LEU A 112 -9.48 15.40 2.03
C LEU A 112 -10.86 14.74 2.20
N THR A 113 -10.90 13.52 2.72
CA THR A 113 -12.16 12.80 2.99
C THR A 113 -13.03 13.55 4.00
N ARG A 114 -12.44 14.09 5.06
CA ARG A 114 -13.16 14.90 6.06
C ARG A 114 -13.70 16.20 5.48
N GLU A 115 -12.93 16.87 4.63
CA GLU A 115 -13.35 18.09 3.94
C GLU A 115 -14.51 17.81 2.96
N GLU A 116 -14.42 16.75 2.17
CA GLU A 116 -15.48 16.30 1.27
C GLU A 116 -16.78 15.99 2.03
N GLN A 117 -16.69 15.27 3.15
CA GLN A 117 -17.84 14.98 4.00
C GLN A 117 -18.51 16.27 4.53
N ARG A 118 -17.72 17.23 5.03
CA ARG A 118 -18.24 18.52 5.52
C ARG A 118 -18.95 19.31 4.42
N MET A 119 -18.38 19.32 3.21
CA MET A 119 -18.99 19.97 2.05
C MET A 119 -20.31 19.30 1.69
N ASN A 120 -20.33 17.96 1.61
CA ASN A 120 -21.54 17.20 1.32
C ASN A 120 -22.64 17.41 2.37
N ASP A 121 -22.29 17.44 3.65
CA ASP A 121 -23.25 17.70 4.73
C ASP A 121 -23.84 19.12 4.65
N SER A 122 -22.99 20.09 4.31
CA SER A 122 -23.42 21.48 4.09
C SER A 122 -24.39 21.59 2.91
N LEU A 123 -24.07 20.94 1.78
CA LEU A 123 -24.95 20.89 0.60
C LEU A 123 -26.28 20.20 0.91
N ARG A 124 -26.26 19.10 1.66
CA ARG A 124 -27.47 18.38 2.11
C ARG A 124 -28.34 19.21 3.05
N LYS A 125 -27.74 20.07 3.89
CA LYS A 125 -28.48 20.99 4.74
C LYS A 125 -29.18 22.06 3.89
N VAL A 126 -28.45 22.72 2.99
CA VAL A 126 -29.01 23.73 2.08
C VAL A 126 -30.13 23.14 1.20
N SER A 127 -29.91 21.95 0.62
CA SER A 127 -30.95 21.27 -0.19
C SER A 127 -32.22 20.97 0.60
N ARG A 128 -32.12 20.60 1.88
CA ARG A 128 -33.28 20.40 2.75
C ARG A 128 -34.01 21.71 3.06
N GLU A 129 -33.27 22.79 3.34
CA GLU A 129 -33.84 24.11 3.62
C GLU A 129 -34.60 24.66 2.40
N LEU A 130 -34.04 24.51 1.19
CA LEU A 130 -34.71 24.89 -0.06
C LEU A 130 -36.01 24.09 -0.28
N LYS A 131 -35.97 22.76 -0.07
CA LYS A 131 -37.16 21.90 -0.25
C LYS A 131 -38.28 22.24 0.74
N VAL A 132 -37.95 22.59 1.97
CA VAL A 132 -38.94 23.06 2.97
C VAL A 132 -39.54 24.39 2.53
N LYS A 133 -38.72 25.33 2.05
CA LYS A 133 -39.18 26.65 1.59
C LYS A 133 -40.14 26.56 0.39
N ASP A 134 -39.82 25.73 -0.60
CA ASP A 134 -40.70 25.50 -1.75
C ASP A 134 -42.06 24.91 -1.33
N SER A 135 -42.04 23.94 -0.40
CA SER A 135 -43.27 23.29 0.12
C SER A 135 -44.16 24.25 0.92
N THR A 136 -43.57 25.22 1.62
CA THR A 136 -44.30 26.28 2.34
C THR A 136 -44.77 27.42 1.43
N SER A 137 -44.12 27.62 0.27
CA SER A 137 -44.53 28.64 -0.70
C SER A 137 -45.70 28.18 -1.58
N SER A 138 -45.78 26.88 -1.91
CA SER A 138 -46.90 26.31 -2.66
C SER A 138 -48.22 26.22 -1.87
N THR A 139 -48.18 26.39 -0.55
CA THR A 139 -49.37 26.36 0.32
C THR A 139 -49.95 27.74 0.62
N GLN A 140 -49.25 28.82 0.30
CA GLN A 140 -49.74 30.20 0.48
C GLN A 140 -50.48 30.76 -0.75
N ASP A 141 -50.38 30.11 -1.92
CA ASP A 141 -51.05 30.53 -3.15
C ASP A 141 -52.43 29.85 -3.37
N GLU A 142 -52.77 28.83 -2.57
CA GLU A 142 -54.07 28.11 -2.64
C GLU A 142 -55.10 28.55 -1.59
N SER A 143 -54.79 29.52 -0.73
CA SER A 143 -55.69 29.98 0.35
C SER A 143 -56.24 31.39 0.18
N VAL A 144 -56.25 31.92 -1.05
CA VAL A 144 -56.89 33.20 -1.40
C VAL A 144 -57.88 32.97 -2.53
N ASP A 145 -59.03 32.39 -2.20
CA ASP A 145 -60.32 32.55 -2.90
C ASP A 145 -61.48 32.17 -1.97
#